data_AF-A0A822J593-F1
#
_entry.id   AF-A0A822J593-F1
#
_cell.length_a   1.000
_cell.length_b   1.000
_cell.length_c   1.000
_cell.angle_alpha   90.00
_cell.angle_beta   90.00
_cell.angle_gamma   90.00
#
_symmetry.space_group_name_H-M   'P 1'
#
loop_
_entity.id
_entity.type
_entity.pdbx_description
1 polymer ?
#
loop_
_entity_poly.entity_id
_entity_poly.type
_entity_poly.pdbx_seq_one_letter_code
_entity_poly.pdbx_strand_id
1 'polypeptide(L)'
;MVEKENIDPSHILALTFSKEAARNMRETVEKLLQGKEVIVKTFHSFCAELIKDHAERCKVLGYFKIFEEMDSAIFIFRELETMRGPPACTRTRLEKPKI
;
A
#
# COMPACT_ATOMS: atom_id res chain seq x y z
N MET A 1 -0.32 8.79 30.65
CA MET A 1 0.95 9.13 29.98
C MET A 1 1.05 10.63 29.75
N VAL A 2 0.16 11.24 28.96
CA VAL A 2 0.22 12.69 28.71
C VAL A 2 0.14 13.52 30.01
N GLU A 3 -0.94 13.39 30.79
CA GLU A 3 -1.08 14.19 32.03
C GLU A 3 -0.23 13.65 33.18
N LYS A 4 -0.25 12.33 33.40
CA LYS A 4 0.42 11.70 34.53
C LYS A 4 1.94 11.72 34.45
N GLU A 5 2.50 11.50 33.25
CA GLU A 5 3.95 11.39 33.03
C GLU A 5 4.51 12.63 32.31
N ASN A 6 3.66 13.65 32.08
CA ASN A 6 4.01 14.89 31.38
C ASN A 6 4.70 14.69 30.02
N ILE A 7 4.26 13.68 29.26
CA ILE A 7 4.80 13.37 27.92
C ILE A 7 4.07 14.21 26.87
N ASP A 8 4.85 14.84 25.99
CA ASP A 8 4.30 15.55 24.83
C ASP A 8 3.54 14.58 23.90
N PRO A 9 2.26 14.85 23.58
CA PRO A 9 1.44 14.00 22.69
C PRO A 9 2.07 13.69 21.33
N SER A 10 2.92 14.57 20.79
CA SER A 10 3.62 14.35 19.51
C SER A 10 4.63 13.22 19.55
N HIS A 11 5.10 12.83 20.75
CA HIS A 11 6.00 11.69 20.94
C HIS A 11 5.27 10.34 21.10
N ILE A 12 3.94 10.34 21.05
CA ILE A 12 3.13 9.13 21.21
C ILE A 12 2.64 8.67 19.84
N LEU A 13 3.02 7.44 19.47
CA LEU A 13 2.51 6.74 18.28
C LEU A 13 1.55 5.62 18.72
N ALA A 14 0.31 5.70 18.25
CA ALA A 14 -0.69 4.65 18.42
C ALA A 14 -0.92 3.91 17.10
N LEU A 15 -0.74 2.59 17.11
CA LEU A 15 -0.90 1.71 15.95
C LEU A 15 -2.14 0.84 16.08
N THR A 16 -2.83 0.60 14.96
CA THR A 16 -4.01 -0.27 14.89
C THR A 16 -4.13 -0.98 13.54
N PHE A 17 -5.05 -1.93 13.43
CA PHE A 17 -5.25 -2.75 12.23
C PHE A 17 -6.24 -2.16 11.23
N SER A 18 -7.22 -1.35 11.67
CA SER A 18 -8.26 -0.82 10.79
C SER A 18 -8.24 0.70 10.69
N LYS A 19 -8.65 1.21 9.53
CA LYS A 19 -8.75 2.66 9.29
C LYS A 19 -9.84 3.27 10.18
N GLU A 20 -10.92 2.52 10.38
CA GLU A 20 -12.06 2.88 11.20
C GLU A 20 -11.66 3.03 12.67
N ALA A 21 -10.87 2.09 13.20
CA ALA A 21 -10.33 2.18 14.55
C ALA A 21 -9.35 3.36 14.67
N ALA A 22 -8.48 3.56 13.68
CA ALA A 22 -7.54 4.68 13.69
C ALA A 22 -8.28 6.03 13.73
N ARG A 23 -9.34 6.17 12.94
CA ARG A 23 -10.19 7.37 12.93
C ARG A 23 -10.90 7.58 14.27
N ASN A 24 -11.56 6.55 14.80
CA ASN A 24 -12.26 6.64 16.09
C ASN A 24 -11.29 6.96 17.23
N MET A 25 -10.14 6.30 17.29
CA MET A 25 -9.09 6.58 18.28
C MET A 25 -8.61 8.03 18.19
N ARG A 26 -8.37 8.55 16.99
CA ARG A 26 -7.98 9.96 16.79
C ARG A 26 -9.03 10.91 17.34
N GLU A 27 -10.29 10.74 16.94
CA GLU A 27 -11.40 11.60 17.38
C GLU A 27 -11.61 11.52 18.91
N THR A 28 -11.49 10.33 19.49
CA THR A 28 -11.60 10.13 20.93
C THR A 28 -10.46 10.81 21.68
N VAL A 29 -9.22 10.63 21.23
CA VAL A 29 -8.05 11.23 21.88
C VAL A 29 -8.05 12.75 21.77
N GLU A 30 -8.44 13.29 20.61
CA GLU A 30 -8.54 14.74 20.39
C GLU A 30 -9.53 15.40 21.36
N LYS A 31 -10.69 14.76 21.58
CA LYS A 31 -11.70 15.21 22.57
C LYS A 31 -11.15 15.16 24.00
N LEU A 32 -10.39 14.12 24.34
CA LEU A 32 -9.82 13.95 25.68
C LEU A 32 -8.70 14.94 25.97
N LEU A 33 -7.86 15.26 24.98
CA LEU A 33 -6.68 16.10 25.15
C LEU A 33 -6.90 17.57 24.74
N GLN A 34 -8.16 17.99 24.58
CA GLN A 34 -8.56 19.37 24.25
C GLN A 34 -7.84 19.92 23.00
N GLY A 35 -7.77 19.10 21.94
CA GLY A 35 -7.16 19.50 20.66
C GLY A 35 -5.66 19.26 20.55
N LYS A 36 -4.99 18.66 21.55
CA LYS A 36 -3.62 18.16 21.37
C LYS A 36 -3.64 16.89 20.51
N GLU A 37 -2.82 16.86 19.46
CA GLU A 37 -2.80 15.77 18.51
C GLU A 37 -1.84 14.65 18.95
N VAL A 38 -2.31 13.40 18.85
CA VAL A 38 -1.50 12.19 19.00
C VAL A 38 -1.42 11.51 17.64
N ILE A 39 -0.25 10.96 17.31
CA ILE A 39 -0.07 10.28 16.02
C ILE A 39 -0.80 8.93 16.07
N VAL A 40 -1.93 8.84 15.40
CA VAL A 40 -2.70 7.59 15.25
C VAL A 40 -2.67 7.13 13.79
N LYS A 41 -2.11 5.94 13.56
CA LYS A 41 -1.94 5.35 12.22
C LYS A 41 -2.31 3.88 12.23
N THR A 42 -2.67 3.34 11.06
CA THR A 42 -2.68 1.89 10.89
C THR A 42 -1.24 1.38 10.69
N PHE A 43 -1.01 0.09 10.92
CA PHE A 43 0.28 -0.53 10.62
C PHE A 43 0.73 -0.26 9.18
N HIS A 44 -0.16 -0.42 8.20
CA HIS A 44 0.18 -0.20 6.79
C HIS A 44 0.56 1.26 6.50
N SER A 45 -0.22 2.22 6.99
CA SER A 45 0.09 3.65 6.79
C SER A 45 1.43 4.03 7.44
N PHE A 46 1.69 3.53 8.64
CA PHE A 46 2.94 3.78 9.34
C PHE A 46 4.15 3.15 8.62
N CYS A 47 4.07 1.88 8.24
CA CYS A 47 5.15 1.20 7.55
C CYS A 47 5.44 1.83 6.17
N ALA A 48 4.41 2.24 5.43
CA ALA A 48 4.59 2.91 4.15
C ALA A 48 5.34 4.24 4.30
N GLU A 49 4.99 5.04 5.30
CA GLU A 49 5.70 6.29 5.62
C GLU A 49 7.14 6.03 6.06
N LEU A 50 7.35 5.05 6.95
CA LEU A 50 8.67 4.66 7.41
C LEU A 50 9.60 4.23 6.26
N ILE A 51 9.08 3.42 5.33
CA ILE A 51 9.84 2.99 4.14
C ILE A 51 10.14 4.17 3.24
N LYS A 52 9.18 5.09 3.06
CA LYS A 52 9.37 6.28 2.23
C LYS A 52 10.45 7.19 2.79
N ASP A 53 10.41 7.44 4.10
CA ASP A 53 11.38 8.28 4.80
C ASP A 53 12.78 7.68 4.79
N HIS A 54 12.90 6.35 4.65
CA HIS A 54 14.16 5.61 4.69
C HIS A 54 14.44 4.83 3.39
N ALA A 55 13.88 5.29 2.27
CA ALA A 55 13.91 4.57 0.99
C ALA A 55 15.33 4.19 0.53
N GLU A 56 16.29 5.09 0.73
CA GLU A 56 17.71 4.87 0.42
C GLU A 56 18.29 3.66 1.16
N ARG A 57 17.93 3.48 2.44
CA ARG A 57 18.40 2.34 3.25
C ARG A 57 17.72 1.04 2.85
N CYS A 58 16.46 1.12 2.44
CA CYS A 58 15.69 -0.02 1.97
C CYS A 58 16.03 -0.46 0.54
N LYS A 59 16.90 0.28 -0.17
CA LYS A 59 17.23 0.06 -1.59
C LYS A 59 15.98 0.05 -2.48
N VAL A 60 14.97 0.82 -2.11
CA VAL A 60 13.74 1.02 -2.88
C VAL A 60 13.72 2.44 -3.42
N LEU A 61 13.03 2.64 -4.53
CA LEU A 61 12.78 3.98 -5.05
C LEU A 61 11.81 4.70 -4.10
N GLY A 62 12.07 5.98 -3.80
CA GLY A 62 11.21 6.79 -2.93
C GLY A 62 9.76 6.97 -3.43
N TYR A 63 9.49 6.55 -4.67
CA TYR A 63 8.18 6.48 -5.30
C TYR A 63 7.79 5.02 -5.59
N PHE A 64 7.64 4.19 -4.56
CA PHE A 64 7.16 2.83 -4.74
C PHE A 64 5.63 2.79 -4.85
N LYS A 65 5.09 1.81 -5.61
CA LYS A 65 3.65 1.53 -5.66
C LYS A 65 3.32 0.45 -4.64
N ILE A 66 2.34 0.72 -3.78
CA ILE A 66 1.74 -0.30 -2.90
C ILE A 66 0.75 -1.09 -3.74
N PHE A 67 0.90 -2.42 -3.76
CA PHE A 67 0.00 -3.30 -4.47
C PHE A 67 -1.12 -3.73 -3.54
N GLU A 68 -2.35 -3.41 -3.90
CA GLU A 68 -3.53 -4.00 -3.27
C GLU A 68 -3.77 -5.41 -3.86
N GLU A 69 -4.73 -6.15 -3.32
CA GLU A 69 -5.05 -7.51 -3.78
C GLU A 69 -5.34 -7.57 -5.29
N MET A 70 -6.09 -6.59 -5.81
CA MET A 70 -6.43 -6.53 -7.24
C MET A 70 -5.22 -6.22 -8.12
N ASP A 71 -4.35 -5.30 -7.69
CA ASP A 71 -3.10 -5.02 -8.41
C ASP A 71 -2.24 -6.27 -8.51
N SER A 72 -2.15 -7.02 -7.40
CA SER A 72 -1.40 -8.27 -7.32
C SER A 72 -1.97 -9.33 -8.25
N ALA A 73 -3.30 -9.49 -8.27
CA ALA A 73 -3.96 -10.43 -9.17
C ALA A 73 -3.71 -10.07 -10.64
N ILE A 74 -3.95 -8.81 -11.04
CA ILE A 74 -3.73 -8.34 -12.42
C ILE A 74 -2.27 -8.55 -12.83
N PHE A 75 -1.33 -8.22 -11.93
CA PHE A 75 0.09 -8.40 -12.18
C PHE A 75 0.42 -9.88 -12.46
N ILE A 76 -0.06 -10.79 -11.64
CA ILE A 76 0.15 -12.23 -11.82
C ILE A 76 -0.48 -12.71 -13.13
N PHE A 77 -1.72 -12.32 -13.42
CA PHE A 77 -2.40 -12.73 -14.66
C PHE A 77 -1.65 -12.24 -15.90
N ARG A 78 -1.24 -10.97 -15.92
CA ARG A 78 -0.48 -10.38 -17.03
C ARG A 78 0.86 -11.07 -17.24
N GLU A 79 1.56 -11.41 -16.16
CA GLU A 79 2.84 -12.11 -16.25
C GLU A 79 2.65 -13.54 -16.80
N LEU A 80 1.61 -14.24 -16.33
CA LEU A 80 1.28 -15.58 -16.83
C LEU A 80 0.83 -15.58 -18.30
N GLU A 81 0.09 -14.56 -18.75
CA GLU A 81 -0.27 -14.38 -20.16
C GLU A 81 0.94 -14.08 -21.03
N THR A 82 1.91 -13.32 -20.52
CA THR A 82 3.16 -13.04 -21.25
C THR A 82 4.00 -14.31 -21.41
N MET A 83 3.99 -15.20 -20.41
CA MET A 83 4.65 -16.51 -20.46
C MET A 83 3.92 -17.50 -21.37
N ARG A 84 2.60 -17.38 -21.50
CA ARG A 84 1.79 -18.07 -22.53
C ARG A 84 1.88 -17.27 -23.83
N GLY A 85 3.02 -17.38 -24.51
CA GLY A 85 3.28 -16.69 -25.79
C GLY A 85 2.09 -16.70 -26.77
N PRO A 86 2.05 -15.75 -27.72
CA PRO A 86 0.86 -15.47 -28.52
C PRO A 86 0.31 -16.75 -29.14
N PRO A 87 -1.03 -16.92 -29.23
CA PRO A 87 -1.60 -18.11 -29.86
C PRO A 87 -0.96 -18.20 -31.25
N ALA A 88 -0.32 -19.34 -31.52
CA ALA A 88 0.27 -19.61 -32.82
C ALA A 88 -0.82 -19.42 -33.88
N CYS A 89 -0.81 -18.27 -34.53
CA CYS A 89 -1.68 -17.98 -35.66
C CYS A 89 -1.22 -18.92 -36.78
N THR A 90 -1.84 -20.09 -36.86
CA THR A 90 -1.66 -21.03 -37.96
C THR A 90 -2.22 -20.35 -39.20
N ARG A 91 -1.33 -19.67 -39.92
CA ARG A 91 -1.54 -19.14 -41.26
C ARG A 91 -2.00 -20.30 -42.15
N THR A 92 -3.30 -20.45 -42.37
CA THR A 92 -3.82 -21.33 -43.41
C THR A 92 -3.36 -20.77 -44.75
N ARG A 93 -2.41 -21.49 -45.35
CA ARG A 93 -1.93 -21.35 -46.72
C ARG A 93 -3.12 -21.54 -47.68
N LEU A 94 -3.77 -20.43 -48.06
CA LEU A 94 -4.60 -20.40 -49.25
C LEU A 94 -3.69 -20.42 -50.47
N GLU A 95 -3.22 -21.61 -50.85
CA GLU A 95 -2.76 -21.85 -52.21
C GLU A 95 -3.97 -21.82 -53.14
N LYS A 96 -4.07 -20.73 -53.92
CA LYS A 96 -4.86 -20.75 -55.16
C LYS A 96 -4.03 -21.43 -56.24
N PRO A 97 -4.51 -22.50 -56.91
CA PRO A 97 -4.04 -22.81 -58.23
C PRO A 97 -4.88 -22.05 -59.28
N LYS A 98 -4.15 -21.52 -60.26
CA LYS A 98 -4.62 -20.88 -61.48
C LYS A 98 -5.10 -21.94 -62.49
N ILE A 99 -6.20 -21.61 -63.16
CA ILE A 99 -6.78 -22.19 -64.40
C ILE A 99 -7.34 -23.61 -64.25
#